data_AF-A0A1V4HW08-F1
#
_entry.id   AF-A0A1V4HW08-F1
#
_cell.length_a   1.000
_cell.length_b   1.000
_cell.length_c   1.000
_cell.angle_alpha   90.00
_cell.angle_beta   90.00
_cell.angle_gamma   90.00
#
_symmetry.space_group_name_H-M   'P 1'
#
loop_
_entity.id
_entity.type
_entity.pdbx_description
1 polymer ?
#
loop_
_entity_poly.entity_id
_entity_poly.type
_entity_poly.pdbx_seq_one_letter_code
_entity_poly.pdbx_strand_id
1 'polypeptide(L)'
;MADADLDVIIRQLAKQQHKSLTAAVKTRRDRYLALAAKAKDVAGKQRLRQMAKHTFEEGTAAARRLRMSADNAADSYARAMRRAANTFAAEQAAAPKKKSGKTAKPKTVKA
;
A
#
# COMPACT_ATOMS: atom_id res chain seq x y z
N MET A 1 -6.38 19.30 9.15
CA MET A 1 -5.91 18.30 8.17
C MET A 1 -6.29 16.96 8.73
N ALA A 2 -7.23 16.23 8.11
CA ALA A 2 -7.49 14.86 8.54
C ALA A 2 -6.17 14.09 8.39
N ASP A 3 -5.68 13.50 9.48
CA ASP A 3 -4.52 12.61 9.43
C ASP A 3 -4.71 11.64 8.26
N ALA A 4 -3.72 11.55 7.38
CA ALA A 4 -3.83 10.66 6.24
C ALA A 4 -4.01 9.22 6.76
N ASP A 5 -5.10 8.56 6.36
CA ASP A 5 -5.31 7.14 6.67
C ASP A 5 -4.07 6.34 6.25
N LEU A 6 -3.74 5.28 7.02
CA LEU A 6 -2.49 4.55 6.84
C LEU A 6 -2.32 4.00 5.41
N ASP A 7 -3.40 3.70 4.68
CA ASP A 7 -3.33 3.29 3.28
C ASP A 7 -2.79 4.39 2.36
N VAL A 8 -3.14 5.65 2.60
CA VAL A 8 -2.63 6.81 1.87
C VAL A 8 -1.13 6.96 2.14
N ILE A 9 -0.70 6.82 3.40
CA ILE A 9 0.72 6.87 3.79
C ILE A 9 1.50 5.75 3.11
N ILE A 10 0.98 4.52 3.10
CA ILE A 10 1.61 3.38 2.42
C ILE A 10 1.83 3.68 0.93
N ARG A 11 0.84 4.23 0.23
CA ARG A 11 0.96 4.58 -1.20
C ARG A 11 1.96 5.71 -1.44
N GLN A 12 1.99 6.72 -0.56
CA GLN A 12 2.95 7.83 -0.67
C GLN A 12 4.39 7.34 -0.50
N LEU A 13 4.64 6.53 0.54
CA LEU A 13 5.95 5.92 0.78
C LEU A 13 6.38 5.06 -0.40
N ALA A 14 5.48 4.23 -0.94
CA ALA A 14 5.76 3.39 -2.09
C ALA A 14 6.13 4.20 -3.34
N LYS A 15 5.44 5.33 -3.60
CA LYS A 15 5.79 6.24 -4.72
C LYS A 15 7.19 6.82 -4.54
N GLN A 16 7.54 7.25 -3.33
CA GLN A 16 8.86 7.80 -3.02
C GLN A 16 9.95 6.73 -3.21
N GLN A 17 9.75 5.54 -2.64
CA GLN A 17 10.67 4.41 -2.81
C GLN A 17 10.83 3.99 -4.26
N HIS A 18 9.74 3.95 -5.04
CA HIS A 18 9.77 3.63 -6.47
C HIS A 18 10.63 4.63 -7.25
N LYS A 19 10.51 5.93 -6.96
CA LYS A 19 11.32 6.98 -7.58
C LYS A 19 12.81 6.80 -7.23
N SER A 20 13.12 6.64 -5.95
CA SER A 20 14.50 6.47 -5.46
C SER A 20 15.15 5.21 -6.04
N LEU A 21 14.45 4.08 -6.03
CA LEU A 21 14.96 2.82 -6.56
C LEU A 21 15.16 2.89 -8.08
N THR A 22 14.23 3.49 -8.82
CA THR A 22 14.38 3.66 -10.28
C THR A 22 15.55 4.58 -10.62
N ALA A 23 15.78 5.64 -9.84
CA ALA A 23 16.96 6.50 -10.01
C ALA A 23 18.26 5.72 -9.77
N ALA A 24 18.35 4.94 -8.70
CA ALA A 24 19.52 4.10 -8.41
C ALA A 24 19.77 3.06 -9.52
N VAL A 25 18.71 2.46 -10.07
CA VAL A 25 18.80 1.52 -11.21
C VAL A 25 19.35 2.21 -12.46
N LYS A 26 18.90 3.44 -12.77
CA LYS A 26 19.45 4.23 -13.88
C LYS A 26 20.94 4.53 -13.68
N THR A 27 21.33 5.01 -12.51
CA THR A 27 22.75 5.25 -12.18
C THR A 27 23.60 3.99 -12.38
N ARG A 28 23.08 2.82 -11.97
CA ARG A 28 23.80 1.55 -12.13
C ARG A 28 23.91 1.11 -13.60
N ARG A 29 22.86 1.30 -14.39
CA ARG A 29 22.88 1.10 -15.86
C ARG A 29 23.94 2.00 -16.50
N ASP A 30 23.94 3.29 -16.16
CA ASP A 30 24.84 4.28 -16.75
C ASP A 30 26.30 3.97 -16.42
N ARG A 31 26.58 3.48 -15.21
CA ARG A 31 27.90 2.96 -14.84
C ARG A 31 28.37 1.85 -15.78
N TYR A 32 27.53 0.85 -16.08
CA TYR A 32 27.91 -0.21 -17.02
C TYR A 32 28.11 0.30 -18.45
N LEU A 33 27.30 1.25 -18.89
CA LEU A 33 27.48 1.89 -20.21
C LEU A 33 28.78 2.69 -20.28
N ALA A 34 29.14 3.42 -19.22
CA ALA A 34 30.40 4.15 -19.14
C ALA A 34 31.61 3.19 -19.16
N LEU A 35 31.52 2.04 -18.49
CA LEU A 35 32.54 0.99 -18.58
C LEU A 35 32.62 0.41 -20.00
N ALA A 36 31.48 0.18 -20.65
CA ALA A 36 31.44 -0.31 -22.03
C ALA A 36 32.07 0.68 -23.02
N ALA A 37 31.91 2.00 -22.79
CA ALA A 37 32.52 3.03 -23.61
C ALA A 37 34.06 3.04 -23.52
N LYS A 38 34.61 2.64 -22.36
CA LYS A 38 36.06 2.55 -22.11
C LYS A 38 36.67 1.20 -22.49
N ALA A 39 35.84 0.19 -22.77
CA ALA A 39 36.31 -1.15 -23.12
C ALA A 39 36.97 -1.15 -24.50
N LYS A 40 38.18 -1.71 -24.58
CA LYS A 40 38.94 -1.87 -25.84
C LYS A 40 38.51 -3.12 -26.61
N ASP A 41 38.12 -4.17 -25.89
CA ASP A 41 37.68 -5.43 -26.47
C ASP A 41 36.18 -5.42 -26.82
N VAL A 42 35.84 -5.98 -27.98
CA VAL A 42 34.47 -6.05 -28.50
C VAL A 42 33.60 -6.96 -27.65
N ALA A 43 34.11 -8.11 -27.21
CA ALA A 43 33.35 -9.04 -26.37
C ALA A 43 33.08 -8.42 -24.99
N GLY A 44 34.09 -7.78 -24.38
CA GLY A 44 33.93 -7.02 -23.13
C GLY A 44 32.90 -5.89 -23.24
N LYS A 45 32.90 -5.15 -24.35
CA LYS A 45 31.92 -4.09 -24.63
C LYS A 45 30.49 -4.63 -24.74
N GLN A 46 30.30 -5.75 -25.44
CA GLN A 46 28.99 -6.39 -25.57
C GLN A 46 28.49 -6.91 -24.23
N ARG A 47 29.34 -7.59 -23.45
CA ARG A 47 29.00 -8.08 -22.11
C ARG A 47 28.56 -6.95 -21.19
N LEU A 48 29.28 -5.83 -21.16
CA LEU A 48 28.93 -4.67 -20.34
C LEU A 48 27.61 -4.01 -20.78
N ARG A 49 27.35 -3.93 -22.08
CA ARG A 49 26.04 -3.46 -22.59
C ARG A 49 24.90 -4.40 -22.19
N GLN A 50 25.13 -5.71 -22.23
CA GLN A 50 24.15 -6.69 -21.78
C GLN A 50 23.89 -6.58 -20.28
N MET A 51 24.94 -6.43 -19.47
CA MET A 51 24.81 -6.17 -18.02
C MET A 51 24.02 -4.89 -17.73
N ALA A 52 24.24 -3.83 -18.52
CA ALA A 52 23.46 -2.59 -18.39
C ALA A 52 21.97 -2.83 -18.66
N LYS A 53 21.64 -3.60 -19.70
CA LYS A 53 20.26 -3.98 -20.06
C LYS A 53 19.61 -4.81 -18.95
N HIS A 54 20.24 -5.90 -18.53
CA HIS A 54 19.72 -6.77 -17.47
C HIS A 54 19.48 -6.01 -16.17
N THR A 55 20.46 -5.20 -15.74
CA THR A 55 20.33 -4.41 -14.51
C THR A 55 19.15 -3.45 -14.56
N PHE A 56 18.91 -2.83 -15.72
CA PHE A 56 17.78 -1.93 -15.90
C PHE A 56 16.44 -2.67 -15.89
N GLU A 57 16.34 -3.78 -16.61
CA GLU A 57 15.11 -4.57 -16.70
C GLU A 57 14.73 -5.19 -15.35
N GLU A 58 15.68 -5.86 -14.69
CA GLU A 58 15.46 -6.48 -13.38
C GLU A 58 15.20 -5.43 -12.31
N GLY A 59 15.96 -4.34 -12.31
CA GLY A 59 15.81 -3.25 -11.34
C GLY A 59 14.47 -2.54 -11.45
N THR A 60 14.02 -2.24 -12.67
CA THR A 60 12.69 -1.62 -12.89
C THR A 60 11.56 -2.61 -12.62
N ALA A 61 11.75 -3.90 -12.88
CA ALA A 61 10.80 -4.93 -12.48
C ALA A 61 10.70 -5.03 -10.94
N ALA A 62 11.82 -5.03 -10.23
CA ALA A 62 11.84 -5.02 -8.76
C ALA A 62 11.12 -3.78 -8.19
N ALA A 63 11.38 -2.59 -8.75
CA ALA A 63 10.70 -1.37 -8.33
C ALA A 63 9.18 -1.40 -8.58
N ARG A 64 8.73 -2.04 -9.67
CA ARG A 64 7.29 -2.25 -9.94
C ARG A 64 6.67 -3.26 -8.96
N ARG A 65 7.34 -4.38 -8.69
CA ARG A 65 6.88 -5.39 -7.73
C ARG A 65 6.72 -4.80 -6.32
N LEU A 66 7.68 -3.98 -5.89
CA LEU A 66 7.61 -3.30 -4.59
C LEU A 66 6.37 -2.38 -4.51
N ARG A 67 6.12 -1.59 -5.56
CA ARG A 67 4.94 -0.71 -5.62
C ARG A 67 3.63 -1.52 -5.60
N MET A 68 3.53 -2.59 -6.38
CA MET A 68 2.35 -3.46 -6.39
C MET A 68 2.10 -4.09 -5.01
N SER A 69 3.16 -4.52 -4.32
CA SER A 69 3.05 -5.07 -2.97
C SER A 69 2.52 -4.02 -1.98
N ALA A 70 3.00 -2.78 -2.08
CA ALA A 70 2.51 -1.69 -1.24
C ALA A 70 1.06 -1.31 -1.56
N ASP A 71 0.66 -1.26 -2.83
CA ASP A 71 -0.73 -1.02 -3.22
C ASP A 71 -1.66 -2.12 -2.68
N ASN A 72 -1.26 -3.39 -2.76
CA ASN A 72 -2.01 -4.51 -2.18
C ASN A 72 -2.12 -4.43 -0.66
N ALA A 73 -1.07 -3.98 0.03
CA ALA A 73 -1.07 -3.76 1.47
C ALA A 73 -2.02 -2.62 1.86
N ALA A 74 -1.97 -1.50 1.14
CA ALA A 74 -2.85 -0.35 1.32
C ALA A 74 -4.33 -0.76 1.11
N ASP A 75 -4.64 -1.47 0.03
CA ASP A 75 -5.99 -1.97 -0.24
C ASP A 75 -6.49 -2.93 0.84
N SER A 76 -5.62 -3.80 1.34
CA SER A 76 -5.98 -4.76 2.40
C SER A 76 -6.28 -4.06 3.71
N TYR A 77 -5.51 -3.04 4.07
CA TYR A 77 -5.78 -2.19 5.23
C TYR A 77 -7.10 -1.44 5.10
N ALA A 78 -7.31 -0.74 3.98
CA ALA A 78 -8.54 0.01 3.73
C ALA A 78 -9.78 -0.91 3.79
N ARG A 79 -9.69 -2.12 3.23
CA ARG A 79 -10.77 -3.12 3.34
C ARG A 79 -11.01 -3.57 4.78
N ALA A 80 -9.95 -3.81 5.56
CA ALA A 80 -10.09 -4.20 6.96
C ALA A 80 -10.78 -3.11 7.79
N MET A 81 -10.40 -1.84 7.59
CA MET A 81 -11.02 -0.71 8.28
C MET A 81 -12.49 -0.53 7.89
N ARG A 82 -12.85 -0.70 6.62
CA ARG A 82 -14.27 -0.70 6.20
C ARG A 82 -15.06 -1.84 6.82
N ARG A 83 -14.48 -3.04 6.91
CA ARG A 83 -15.14 -4.19 7.58
C ARG A 83 -15.36 -3.90 9.06
N ALA A 84 -14.36 -3.37 9.75
CA ALA A 84 -14.47 -2.98 11.15
C ALA A 84 -15.55 -1.90 11.36
N ALA A 85 -15.57 -0.86 10.53
CA ALA A 85 -16.60 0.18 10.59
C ALA A 85 -18.01 -0.39 10.39
N ASN A 86 -18.17 -1.31 9.42
CA ASN A 86 -19.45 -1.98 9.17
C ASN A 86 -19.87 -2.88 10.33
N THR A 87 -18.94 -3.60 10.98
CA THR A 87 -19.28 -4.43 12.16
C THR A 87 -19.69 -3.54 13.34
N PHE A 88 -18.96 -2.45 13.61
CA PHE A 88 -19.36 -1.49 14.66
C PHE A 88 -20.71 -0.84 14.38
N ALA A 89 -21.03 -0.52 13.13
CA ALA A 89 -22.34 0.02 12.76
C ALA A 89 -23.46 -1.01 12.95
N ALA A 90 -23.22 -2.28 12.58
CA ALA A 90 -24.18 -3.37 12.76
C ALA A 90 -24.43 -3.69 14.25
N GLU A 91 -23.40 -3.68 15.09
CA GLU A 91 -23.51 -3.88 16.54
C GLU A 91 -24.31 -2.75 17.20
N GLN A 92 -24.10 -1.50 16.79
CA GLN A 92 -24.88 -0.36 17.28
C GLN A 92 -26.34 -0.40 16.83
N ALA A 93 -26.62 -0.92 15.63
CA ALA A 93 -27.98 -1.12 15.14
C ALA A 93 -28.70 -2.31 15.83
N ALA A 94 -27.94 -3.32 16.27
CA ALA A 94 -28.46 -4.51 16.95
C ALA A 94 -28.61 -4.33 18.48
N ALA A 95 -28.05 -3.27 19.06
CA ALA A 95 -28.24 -2.95 20.47
C ALA A 95 -29.74 -2.74 20.74
N PRO A 96 -30.39 -3.54 21.63
CA PRO A 96 -31.81 -3.43 21.85
C PRO A 96 -32.11 -2.06 22.43
N LYS A 97 -33.05 -1.32 21.81
CA LYS A 97 -33.72 -0.20 22.46
C LYS A 97 -34.25 -0.73 23.79
N LYS A 98 -33.55 -0.46 24.90
CA LYS A 98 -34.05 -0.73 26.25
C LYS A 98 -35.42 -0.08 26.32
N LYS A 99 -36.46 -0.93 26.34
CA LYS A 99 -37.83 -0.53 26.63
C LYS A 99 -37.77 0.31 27.90
N SER A 100 -38.03 1.60 27.75
CA SER A 100 -38.30 2.52 28.86
C SER A 100 -39.33 1.86 29.76
N GLY A 101 -38.92 1.58 31.00
CA GLY A 101 -39.69 0.84 31.97
C GLY A 101 -41.04 1.47 32.26
N LYS A 102 -42.10 0.66 32.09
CA LYS A 102 -43.11 0.36 33.11
C LYS A 102 -43.39 1.48 34.14
N THR A 103 -44.45 2.26 33.92
CA THR A 103 -45.34 2.74 35.00
C THR A 103 -46.73 3.00 34.44
N ALA A 104 -47.53 1.95 34.38
CA ALA A 104 -48.99 2.05 34.35
C ALA A 104 -49.56 0.78 34.99
N LYS A 105 -49.72 0.80 36.32
CA LYS A 105 -50.66 -0.09 37.01
C LYS A 105 -51.99 0.64 37.09
N PRO A 106 -53.09 0.15 36.50
CA PRO A 106 -54.41 0.62 36.86
C PRO A 106 -55.12 -0.38 37.78
N LYS A 107 -56.08 0.19 38.54
CA LYS A 107 -57.24 -0.43 39.22
C LYS A 107 -57.10 -0.78 40.71
N THR A 108 -57.46 0.22 41.53
CA THR A 108 -58.54 0.24 42.54
C THR A 108 -59.10 -1.09 43.06
N VAL A 109 -59.09 -1.24 44.39
CA VAL A 109 -60.18 -1.87 45.16
C VAL A 109 -60.47 -1.01 46.40
N LYS A 110 -61.65 -0.38 46.42
CA LYS A 110 -62.33 0.13 47.61
C LYS A 110 -63.83 0.04 47.33
N ALA A 111 -64.51 -0.85 48.04
CA ALA A 111 -65.89 -0.78 48.54
C ALA A 111 -66.21 -2.15 49.15
#